data_AF-Q8KF87-F1
#
_entry.id   AF-Q8KF87-F1
#
_cell.length_a   1.000
_cell.length_b   1.000
_cell.length_c   1.000
_cell.angle_alpha   90.00
_cell.angle_beta   90.00
_cell.angle_gamma   90.00
#
_symmetry.space_group_name_H-M   'P 1'
#
loop_
_entity.id
_entity.type
_entity.pdbx_description
1 polymer ?
#
loop_
_entity_poly.entity_id
_entity_poly.type
_entity_poly.pdbx_seq_one_letter_code
_entity_poly.pdbx_strand_id
1 'polypeptide(L)'
;MALPSVVLPRCTAAGVTAVSGGILDLHVVNSGGYLLVLRRLVRGKTAMWCLAGFSGLWGNLYCGQNGFLTAAIAGIALLSLERRPVLAGVFIGLLAIKPHLAVLFPVALLAIGAWRTLITAAVTAITFMAIGTLTLGTAVLKAFFASLGDARHLCLENGSLLWKKMPSVFAFLRLLGTPVTWAYVVHCIVAAVAVIAVWQVWRHCQNWNLRGAALMTATFLVSPYAYDYDLAWLAFPIAWLAVDGLRNGWLRGEREALVAAWLMPLLMSPIAGALKFQIGPLVLCSLLWITVRRANAASMMGGMATDAYADQFEPLP
;
A
#
# COMPACT_ATOMS: atom_id res chain seq x y z
N MET A 1 52.80 4.56 15.13
CA MET A 1 52.21 3.37 15.78
C MET A 1 50.97 3.02 14.97
N ALA A 2 51.03 1.90 14.23
CA ALA A 2 50.11 1.55 13.15
C ALA A 2 48.76 1.00 13.69
N LEU A 3 47.67 1.36 13.01
CA LEU A 3 46.33 0.79 13.18
C LEU A 3 46.30 -0.66 12.67
N PRO A 4 45.62 -1.60 13.34
CA PRO A 4 45.50 -2.96 12.86
C PRO A 4 44.54 -3.03 11.65
N SER A 5 45.02 -3.71 10.62
CA SER A 5 44.30 -4.04 9.39
C SER A 5 43.13 -5.00 9.67
N VAL A 6 41.91 -4.49 9.55
CA VAL A 6 40.70 -5.32 9.44
C VAL A 6 40.70 -5.96 8.05
N VAL A 7 40.88 -7.28 8.02
CA VAL A 7 40.78 -8.10 6.82
C VAL A 7 39.33 -8.08 6.33
N LEU A 8 39.07 -7.33 5.26
CA LEU A 8 37.82 -7.42 4.50
C LEU A 8 37.77 -8.78 3.79
N PRO A 9 36.67 -9.56 3.89
CA PRO A 9 36.52 -10.76 3.10
C PRO A 9 36.47 -10.37 1.63
N ARG A 10 37.35 -10.97 0.81
CA ARG A 10 37.37 -10.82 -0.64
C ARG A 10 36.04 -11.34 -1.21
N CYS A 11 35.11 -10.45 -1.54
CA CYS A 11 34.00 -10.76 -2.43
C CYS A 11 34.57 -11.15 -3.80
N THR A 12 34.49 -12.45 -4.14
CA THR A 12 34.83 -12.93 -5.48
C THR A 12 33.77 -12.47 -6.49
N ALA A 13 34.18 -12.19 -7.73
CA ALA A 13 33.31 -11.71 -8.81
C ALA A 13 32.10 -12.63 -9.08
N ALA A 14 32.22 -13.93 -8.76
CA ALA A 14 31.13 -14.91 -8.85
C ALA A 14 30.01 -14.70 -7.81
N GLY A 15 30.33 -14.16 -6.63
CA GLY A 15 29.34 -13.81 -5.61
C GLY A 15 28.53 -12.57 -5.97
N VAL A 16 29.15 -11.60 -6.66
CA VAL A 16 28.46 -10.41 -7.16
C VAL A 16 27.52 -10.77 -8.31
N THR A 17 27.94 -11.64 -9.23
CA THR A 17 27.10 -12.07 -10.36
C THR A 17 25.92 -12.96 -9.93
N ALA A 18 26.12 -13.86 -8.96
CA ALA A 18 25.04 -14.70 -8.41
C ALA A 18 24.02 -13.89 -7.59
N VAL A 19 24.47 -12.91 -6.81
CA VAL A 19 23.57 -11.98 -6.10
C VAL A 19 22.81 -11.10 -7.10
N SER A 20 23.46 -10.60 -8.15
CA SER A 20 22.76 -9.83 -9.19
C SER A 20 21.77 -10.68 -10.01
N GLY A 21 22.08 -11.96 -10.27
CA GLY A 21 21.16 -12.89 -10.95
C GLY A 21 19.93 -13.21 -10.10
N GLY A 22 20.11 -13.54 -8.82
CA GLY A 22 19.00 -13.80 -7.89
C GLY A 22 18.12 -12.57 -7.62
N ILE A 23 18.70 -11.36 -7.63
CA ILE A 23 17.96 -10.10 -7.51
C ILE A 23 17.11 -9.87 -8.78
N LEU A 24 17.67 -10.11 -9.97
CA LEU A 24 16.93 -9.99 -11.23
C LEU A 24 15.77 -11.00 -11.33
N ASP A 25 15.99 -12.26 -10.96
CA ASP A 25 14.95 -13.29 -10.96
C ASP A 25 13.82 -12.95 -9.97
N LEU A 26 14.16 -12.45 -8.78
CA LEU A 26 13.18 -12.00 -7.79
C LEU A 26 12.37 -10.80 -8.32
N HIS A 27 12.99 -9.86 -9.03
CA HIS A 27 12.29 -8.73 -9.64
C HIS A 27 11.31 -9.16 -10.74
N VAL A 28 11.70 -10.13 -11.57
CA VAL A 28 10.85 -10.66 -12.66
C VAL A 28 9.65 -11.40 -12.07
N VAL A 29 9.85 -12.28 -11.09
CA VAL A 29 8.76 -13.00 -10.41
C VAL A 29 7.81 -12.04 -9.70
N ASN A 30 8.37 -11.04 -9.02
CA ASN A 30 7.61 -10.04 -8.29
C ASN A 30 6.72 -9.17 -9.21
N SER A 31 7.31 -8.68 -10.31
CA SER A 31 6.60 -7.89 -11.31
C SER A 31 5.55 -8.73 -12.06
N GLY A 32 5.86 -9.99 -12.36
CA GLY A 32 4.95 -10.92 -13.03
C GLY A 32 3.70 -11.24 -12.19
N GLY A 33 3.88 -11.54 -10.90
CA GLY A 33 2.77 -11.78 -9.97
C GLY A 33 1.86 -10.55 -9.84
N TYR A 34 2.46 -9.38 -9.67
CA TYR A 34 1.74 -8.11 -9.62
C TYR A 34 0.91 -7.83 -10.89
N LEU A 35 1.51 -7.99 -12.07
CA LEU A 35 0.80 -7.80 -13.34
C LEU A 35 -0.31 -8.84 -13.55
N LEU A 36 -0.12 -10.08 -13.09
CA LEU A 36 -1.14 -11.12 -13.18
C LEU A 36 -2.38 -10.78 -12.33
N VAL A 37 -2.18 -10.22 -11.14
CA VAL A 37 -3.28 -9.74 -10.29
C VAL A 37 -3.99 -8.56 -10.96
N LEU A 38 -3.25 -7.59 -11.51
CA LEU A 38 -3.85 -6.46 -12.23
C LEU A 38 -4.64 -6.90 -13.48
N ARG A 39 -4.13 -7.89 -14.24
CA ARG A 39 -4.84 -8.46 -15.39
C ARG A 39 -6.16 -9.13 -15.01
N ARG A 40 -6.26 -9.68 -13.80
CA ARG A 40 -7.52 -10.23 -13.28
C ARG A 40 -8.52 -9.12 -12.94
N LEU A 41 -8.04 -7.92 -12.60
CA LEU A 41 -8.88 -6.76 -12.29
C LEU A 41 -9.40 -6.06 -13.53
N VAL A 42 -8.55 -5.87 -14.54
CA VAL A 42 -8.92 -5.15 -15.76
C VAL A 42 -8.56 -5.94 -17.01
N ARG A 43 -9.58 -6.30 -17.80
CA ARG A 43 -9.45 -7.17 -18.99
C ARG A 43 -9.31 -6.41 -20.32
N GLY A 44 -9.18 -5.07 -20.30
CA GLY A 44 -9.05 -4.24 -21.50
C GLY A 44 -7.60 -3.92 -21.88
N LYS A 45 -7.25 -4.04 -23.17
CA LYS A 45 -5.89 -3.71 -23.68
C LYS A 45 -5.49 -2.27 -23.34
N THR A 46 -6.38 -1.30 -23.53
CA THR A 46 -6.12 0.12 -23.24
C THR A 46 -5.85 0.35 -21.75
N ALA A 47 -6.65 -0.26 -20.88
CA ALA A 47 -6.45 -0.11 -19.45
C ALA A 47 -5.16 -0.79 -18.95
N MET A 48 -4.77 -1.91 -19.56
CA MET A 48 -3.47 -2.52 -19.31
C MET A 48 -2.30 -1.62 -19.72
N TRP A 49 -2.42 -0.87 -20.81
CA TRP A 49 -1.43 0.14 -21.20
C TRP A 49 -1.41 1.33 -20.23
N CYS A 50 -2.57 1.83 -19.79
CA CYS A 50 -2.65 2.88 -18.77
C CYS A 50 -2.03 2.45 -17.44
N LEU A 51 -2.20 1.18 -17.06
CA LEU A 51 -1.57 0.60 -15.89
C LEU A 51 -0.07 0.38 -16.10
N ALA A 52 0.37 -0.08 -17.27
CA ALA A 52 1.80 -0.20 -17.59
C ALA A 52 2.52 1.16 -17.56
N GLY A 53 1.81 2.24 -17.90
CA GLY A 53 2.33 3.60 -17.79
C GLY A 53 2.36 4.14 -16.34
N PHE A 54 1.67 3.50 -15.38
CA PHE A 54 1.54 4.03 -14.02
C PHE A 54 2.91 4.27 -13.39
N SER A 55 3.13 5.51 -12.97
CA SER A 55 4.46 5.95 -12.52
C SER A 55 4.98 5.20 -11.28
N GLY A 56 4.08 4.71 -10.42
CA GLY A 56 4.46 3.89 -9.26
C GLY A 56 5.08 2.55 -9.65
N LEU A 57 4.78 2.01 -10.83
CA LEU A 57 5.46 0.81 -11.33
C LEU A 57 6.94 1.08 -11.58
N TRP A 58 7.19 2.16 -12.31
CA TRP A 58 8.54 2.57 -12.68
C TRP A 58 9.35 3.01 -11.47
N GLY A 59 8.71 3.67 -10.49
CA GLY A 59 9.34 4.00 -9.21
C GLY A 59 9.80 2.77 -8.44
N ASN A 60 8.97 1.73 -8.35
CA ASN A 60 9.35 0.49 -7.66
C ASN A 60 10.43 -0.31 -8.43
N LEU A 61 10.34 -0.38 -9.77
CA LEU A 61 11.37 -0.99 -10.62
C LEU A 61 12.72 -0.29 -10.46
N TYR A 62 12.72 1.04 -10.52
CA TYR A 62 13.92 1.85 -10.38
C TYR A 62 14.56 1.69 -9.00
N CYS A 63 13.75 1.63 -7.94
CA CYS A 63 14.27 1.44 -6.58
C CYS A 63 14.70 -0.01 -6.28
N GLY A 64 14.31 -0.99 -7.10
CA GLY A 64 14.58 -2.41 -6.84
C GLY A 64 13.94 -2.91 -5.54
N GLN A 65 12.74 -2.43 -5.20
CA GLN A 65 12.10 -2.69 -3.90
C GLN A 65 10.95 -3.72 -3.99
N ASN A 66 10.46 -4.13 -2.82
CA ASN A 66 9.41 -5.14 -2.66
C ASN A 66 7.97 -4.60 -2.76
N GLY A 67 7.77 -3.39 -3.31
CA GLY A 67 6.44 -2.77 -3.44
C GLY A 67 5.46 -3.62 -4.25
N PHE A 68 5.91 -4.22 -5.35
CA PHE A 68 5.09 -5.16 -6.13
C PHE A 68 4.65 -6.40 -5.35
N LEU A 69 5.48 -6.91 -4.44
CA LEU A 69 5.24 -8.18 -3.76
C LEU A 69 4.13 -7.97 -2.77
N THR A 70 4.28 -6.93 -1.96
CA THR A 70 3.29 -6.53 -0.96
C THR A 70 1.98 -6.11 -1.63
N ALA A 71 2.04 -5.41 -2.77
CA ALA A 71 0.84 -5.03 -3.52
C ALA A 71 0.11 -6.25 -4.09
N ALA A 72 0.84 -7.22 -4.65
CA ALA A 72 0.27 -8.45 -5.18
C ALA A 72 -0.37 -9.29 -4.06
N ILE A 73 0.31 -9.45 -2.93
CA ILE A 73 -0.21 -10.13 -1.74
C ILE A 73 -1.51 -9.46 -1.25
N ALA A 74 -1.51 -8.14 -1.12
CA ALA A 74 -2.69 -7.37 -0.71
C ALA A 74 -3.85 -7.48 -1.70
N GLY A 75 -3.56 -7.39 -3.01
CA GLY A 75 -4.55 -7.57 -4.06
C GLY A 75 -5.17 -8.96 -4.08
N ILE A 76 -4.35 -10.02 -3.96
CA ILE A 76 -4.84 -11.41 -3.89
C ILE A 76 -5.66 -11.63 -2.62
N ALA A 77 -5.23 -11.08 -1.48
CA ALA A 77 -5.99 -11.13 -0.25
C ALA A 77 -7.40 -10.56 -0.43
N LEU A 78 -7.50 -9.34 -0.99
CA LEU A 78 -8.78 -8.67 -1.22
C LEU A 78 -9.68 -9.40 -2.23
N LEU A 79 -9.09 -9.96 -3.30
CA LEU A 79 -9.81 -10.75 -4.29
C LEU A 79 -10.27 -12.12 -3.78
N SER A 80 -9.56 -12.68 -2.80
CA SER A 80 -9.89 -13.99 -2.22
C SER A 80 -10.84 -13.91 -1.05
N LEU A 81 -11.11 -12.71 -0.51
CA LEU A 81 -11.75 -12.54 0.79
C LEU A 81 -13.20 -13.06 0.84
N GLU A 82 -13.98 -12.88 -0.24
CA GLU A 82 -15.36 -13.39 -0.31
C GLU A 82 -15.43 -14.91 -0.51
N ARG A 83 -14.62 -15.46 -1.44
CA ARG A 83 -14.72 -16.87 -1.86
C ARG A 83 -13.84 -17.82 -1.04
N ARG A 84 -12.71 -17.34 -0.50
CA ARG A 84 -11.66 -18.14 0.15
C ARG A 84 -11.09 -17.41 1.38
N PRO A 85 -11.89 -17.25 2.45
CA PRO A 85 -11.52 -16.42 3.61
C PRO A 85 -10.24 -16.88 4.32
N VAL A 86 -9.94 -18.19 4.31
CA VAL A 86 -8.71 -18.74 4.90
C VAL A 86 -7.48 -18.29 4.09
N LEU A 87 -7.50 -18.46 2.76
CA LEU A 87 -6.41 -18.04 1.89
C LEU A 87 -6.20 -16.53 1.94
N ALA A 88 -7.29 -15.76 1.97
CA ALA A 88 -7.20 -14.31 2.15
C ALA A 88 -6.45 -13.94 3.44
N GLY A 89 -6.76 -14.62 4.56
CA GLY A 89 -6.05 -14.39 5.81
C GLY A 89 -4.58 -14.81 5.74
N VAL A 90 -4.23 -15.91 5.06
CA VAL A 90 -2.82 -16.28 4.84
C VAL A 90 -2.07 -15.16 4.11
N PHE A 91 -2.62 -14.63 3.02
CA PHE A 91 -1.99 -13.51 2.31
C PHE A 91 -1.89 -12.24 3.18
N ILE A 92 -2.92 -11.90 3.95
CA ILE A 92 -2.86 -10.77 4.89
C ILE A 92 -1.76 -10.98 5.94
N GLY A 93 -1.63 -12.20 6.49
CA GLY A 93 -0.59 -12.53 7.47
C GLY A 93 0.82 -12.44 6.90
N LEU A 94 1.01 -12.77 5.61
CA LEU A 94 2.30 -12.62 4.92
C LEU A 94 2.72 -11.15 4.75
N LEU A 95 1.79 -10.19 4.84
CA LEU A 95 2.14 -8.76 4.92
C LEU A 95 2.90 -8.41 6.21
N ALA A 96 3.08 -9.33 7.16
CA ALA A 96 3.98 -9.16 8.30
C ALA A 96 5.44 -8.83 7.89
N ILE A 97 5.83 -9.11 6.63
CA ILE A 97 7.08 -8.60 6.04
C ILE A 97 7.19 -7.06 6.10
N LYS A 98 6.04 -6.36 6.06
CA LYS A 98 5.89 -4.92 6.23
C LYS A 98 4.65 -4.63 7.10
N PRO A 99 4.76 -4.72 8.44
CA PRO A 99 3.60 -4.72 9.32
C PRO A 99 2.76 -3.44 9.23
N HIS A 100 3.39 -2.31 8.92
CA HIS A 100 2.69 -1.03 8.74
C HIS A 100 1.74 -1.02 7.52
N LEU A 101 1.96 -1.87 6.50
CA LEU A 101 1.03 -2.01 5.37
C LEU A 101 -0.18 -2.91 5.70
N ALA A 102 -0.05 -3.74 6.73
CA ALA A 102 -1.10 -4.66 7.17
C ALA A 102 -2.05 -4.04 8.21
N VAL A 103 -1.69 -2.91 8.83
CA VAL A 103 -2.34 -2.39 10.04
C VAL A 103 -3.84 -2.10 9.90
N LEU A 104 -4.31 -1.74 8.70
CA LEU A 104 -5.73 -1.45 8.46
C LEU A 104 -6.56 -2.69 8.12
N PHE A 105 -5.95 -3.82 7.74
CA PHE A 105 -6.70 -5.04 7.43
C PHE A 105 -7.53 -5.54 8.62
N PRO A 106 -6.99 -5.62 9.86
CA PRO A 106 -7.81 -5.98 11.02
C PRO A 106 -9.03 -5.08 11.21
N VAL A 107 -8.89 -3.76 11.02
CA VAL A 107 -10.01 -2.80 11.13
C VAL A 107 -11.09 -3.12 10.09
N ALA A 108 -10.69 -3.32 8.84
CA ALA A 108 -11.59 -3.68 7.75
C ALA A 108 -12.31 -5.02 7.99
N LEU A 109 -11.59 -6.04 8.45
CA LEU A 109 -12.16 -7.36 8.74
C LEU A 109 -13.12 -7.34 9.91
N LEU A 110 -12.81 -6.57 10.97
CA LEU A 110 -13.70 -6.36 12.11
C LEU A 110 -14.99 -5.64 11.70
N ALA A 111 -14.90 -4.66 10.79
CA ALA A 111 -16.08 -3.91 10.31
C ALA A 111 -17.12 -4.82 9.63
N ILE A 112 -16.70 -5.93 9.02
CA ILE A 112 -17.59 -6.89 8.35
C ILE A 112 -17.75 -8.22 9.12
N GLY A 113 -17.16 -8.34 10.32
CA GLY A 113 -17.23 -9.57 11.12
C GLY A 113 -16.50 -10.78 10.51
N ALA A 114 -15.46 -10.57 9.70
CA ALA A 114 -14.70 -11.63 9.03
C ALA A 114 -13.69 -12.34 9.96
N TRP A 115 -14.18 -12.92 11.06
CA TRP A 115 -13.37 -13.54 12.12
C TRP A 115 -12.44 -14.64 11.61
N ARG A 116 -12.93 -15.47 10.67
CA ARG A 116 -12.12 -16.56 10.10
C ARG A 116 -10.85 -16.04 9.44
N THR A 117 -10.98 -15.00 8.60
CA THR A 117 -9.85 -14.35 7.92
C THR A 117 -8.93 -13.65 8.91
N LEU A 118 -9.51 -12.99 9.93
CA LEU A 118 -8.72 -12.30 10.95
C LEU A 118 -7.85 -13.27 11.75
N ILE A 119 -8.42 -14.38 12.20
CA ILE A 119 -7.70 -15.42 12.95
C ILE A 119 -6.62 -16.06 12.07
N THR A 120 -6.93 -16.41 10.81
CA THR A 120 -5.92 -17.03 9.92
C THR A 120 -4.78 -16.06 9.58
N ALA A 121 -5.06 -14.76 9.46
CA ALA A 121 -4.03 -13.73 9.31
C ALA A 121 -3.13 -13.63 10.55
N ALA A 122 -3.73 -13.61 11.75
CA ALA A 122 -2.97 -13.56 13.00
C ALA A 122 -2.07 -14.80 13.17
N VAL A 123 -2.63 -15.99 12.96
CA VAL A 123 -1.88 -17.25 13.02
C VAL A 123 -0.75 -17.25 12.01
N THR A 124 -1.01 -16.88 10.76
CA THR A 124 0.02 -16.85 9.71
C THR A 124 1.15 -15.87 10.05
N ALA A 125 0.83 -14.66 10.54
CA ALA A 125 1.84 -13.69 10.94
C ALA A 125 2.70 -14.18 12.12
N ILE A 126 2.08 -14.79 13.14
CA ILE A 126 2.78 -15.37 14.28
C ILE A 126 3.68 -16.52 13.83
N THR A 127 3.17 -17.44 13.00
CA THR A 127 3.95 -18.55 12.45
C THR A 127 5.13 -18.05 11.62
N PHE A 128 4.92 -17.03 10.78
CA PHE A 128 5.99 -16.45 9.97
C PHE A 128 7.09 -15.84 10.84
N MET A 129 6.72 -15.09 11.88
CA MET A 129 7.67 -14.53 12.85
C MET A 129 8.38 -15.62 13.66
N ALA A 130 7.67 -16.68 14.06
CA ALA A 130 8.22 -17.80 14.80
C ALA A 130 9.25 -18.58 13.96
N ILE A 131 8.96 -18.86 12.69
CA ILE A 131 9.89 -19.50 11.76
C ILE A 131 11.16 -18.64 11.58
N GLY A 132 11.01 -17.33 11.39
CA GLY A 132 12.16 -16.42 11.29
C GLY A 132 13.01 -16.42 12.57
N THR A 133 12.37 -16.44 13.74
CA THR A 133 13.07 -16.46 15.03
C THR A 133 13.76 -17.79 15.31
N LEU A 134 13.14 -18.92 14.92
CA LEU A 134 13.73 -20.25 15.07
C LEU A 134 14.93 -20.47 14.13
N THR A 135 14.88 -19.92 12.93
CA THR A 135 15.95 -20.09 11.92
C THR A 135 17.14 -19.15 12.15
N LEU A 136 16.90 -17.90 12.59
CA LEU A 136 17.94 -16.88 12.75
C LEU A 136 18.32 -16.62 14.23
N GLY A 137 17.60 -17.21 15.17
CA GLY A 137 17.81 -17.04 16.61
C GLY A 137 17.06 -15.86 17.23
N THR A 138 16.94 -15.87 18.56
CA THR A 138 16.20 -14.85 19.33
C THR A 138 16.84 -13.46 19.32
N ALA A 139 18.11 -13.36 18.95
CA ALA A 139 18.81 -12.09 18.77
C ALA A 139 18.16 -11.21 17.68
N VAL A 140 17.55 -11.83 16.65
CA VAL A 140 16.83 -11.11 15.59
C VAL A 140 15.66 -10.33 16.12
N LEU A 141 14.94 -10.86 17.12
CA LEU A 141 13.80 -10.16 17.70
C LEU A 141 14.23 -8.90 18.45
N LYS A 142 15.35 -8.98 19.21
CA LYS A 142 15.94 -7.81 19.87
C LYS A 142 16.43 -6.78 18.85
N ALA A 143 17.11 -7.23 17.79
CA ALA A 143 17.58 -6.36 16.72
C ALA A 143 16.41 -5.68 15.98
N PHE A 144 15.32 -6.40 15.74
CA PHE A 144 14.09 -5.85 15.16
C PHE A 144 13.53 -4.72 16.01
N PHE A 145 13.33 -4.94 17.32
CA PHE A 145 12.83 -3.89 18.22
C PHE A 145 13.78 -2.70 18.35
N ALA A 146 15.10 -2.94 18.39
CA ALA A 146 16.09 -1.86 18.37
C ALA A 146 16.01 -1.03 17.07
N SER A 147 15.93 -1.70 15.92
CA SER A 147 15.80 -1.04 14.62
C SER A 147 14.51 -0.22 14.46
N LEU A 148 13.43 -0.55 15.17
CA LEU A 148 12.22 0.29 15.20
C LEU A 148 12.48 1.61 15.93
N GLY A 149 13.24 1.59 17.02
CA GLY A 149 13.66 2.79 17.75
C GLY A 149 14.57 3.67 16.89
N ASP A 150 15.54 3.05 16.21
CA ASP A 150 16.44 3.75 15.30
C ASP A 150 15.71 4.32 14.08
N ALA A 151 14.77 3.55 13.50
CA ALA A 151 13.92 4.02 12.41
C ALA A 151 13.09 5.23 12.82
N ARG A 152 12.58 5.27 14.06
CA ARG A 152 11.88 6.46 14.56
C ARG A 152 12.83 7.65 14.72
N HIS A 153 13.86 7.51 15.56
CA HIS A 153 14.72 8.64 15.94
C HIS A 153 15.57 9.15 14.78
N LEU A 154 16.26 8.25 14.08
CA LEU A 154 17.14 8.64 12.98
C LEU A 154 16.33 9.04 11.76
N CYS A 155 15.33 8.23 11.39
CA CYS A 155 14.70 8.38 10.08
C CYS A 155 13.52 9.36 10.07
N LEU A 156 12.65 9.33 11.08
CA LEU A 156 11.52 10.26 11.17
C LEU A 156 11.89 11.58 11.84
N GLU A 157 12.51 11.53 13.02
CA GLU A 157 12.67 12.72 13.85
C GLU A 157 13.86 13.60 13.39
N ASN A 158 15.01 12.97 13.12
CA ASN A 158 16.24 13.63 12.67
C ASN A 158 16.36 13.81 11.15
N GLY A 159 15.53 13.10 10.36
CA GLY A 159 15.50 13.25 8.89
C GLY A 159 16.72 12.71 8.17
N SER A 160 17.43 11.75 8.77
CA SER A 160 18.57 11.08 8.11
C SER A 160 18.13 10.28 6.88
N LEU A 161 16.85 9.88 6.82
CA LEU A 161 16.22 9.41 5.58
C LEU A 161 15.48 10.53 4.86
N LEU A 162 15.43 10.40 3.53
CA LEU A 162 14.86 11.36 2.60
C LEU A 162 13.33 11.54 2.82
N TRP A 163 12.92 12.44 3.72
CA TRP A 163 11.50 12.83 3.91
C TRP A 163 10.79 13.17 2.58
N LYS A 164 11.54 13.66 1.59
CA LYS A 164 11.05 13.89 0.22
C LYS A 164 10.47 12.64 -0.47
N LYS A 165 10.88 11.43 -0.07
CA LYS A 165 10.38 10.16 -0.62
C LYS A 165 9.17 9.61 0.13
N MET A 166 8.77 10.23 1.24
CA MET A 166 7.69 9.74 2.11
C MET A 166 6.41 10.53 1.83
N PRO A 167 5.34 9.88 1.34
CA PRO A 167 4.06 10.54 1.03
C PRO A 167 3.19 10.77 2.29
N SER A 168 3.79 10.96 3.46
CA SER A 168 3.06 11.06 4.74
C SER A 168 2.82 12.51 5.16
N VAL A 169 1.73 12.73 5.91
CA VAL A 169 1.42 14.04 6.54
C VAL A 169 2.54 14.46 7.48
N PHE A 170 3.15 13.50 8.19
CA PHE A 170 4.29 13.76 9.04
C PHE A 170 5.47 14.33 8.24
N ALA A 171 5.89 13.67 7.17
CA ALA A 171 6.99 14.14 6.33
C ALA A 171 6.69 15.51 5.69
N PHE A 172 5.44 15.75 5.27
CA PHE A 172 5.00 17.05 4.78
C PHE A 172 5.23 18.16 5.80
N LEU A 173 4.76 17.98 7.03
CA LEU A 173 4.90 18.98 8.09
C LEU A 173 6.36 19.18 8.51
N ARG A 174 7.15 18.10 8.55
CA ARG A 174 8.59 18.18 8.85
C ARG A 174 9.37 18.94 7.78
N LEU A 175 9.04 18.76 6.50
CA LEU A 175 9.64 19.53 5.40
C LEU A 175 9.32 21.04 5.47
N LEU A 176 8.14 21.39 6.00
CA LEU A 176 7.75 22.78 6.29
C LEU A 176 8.38 23.36 7.56
N GLY A 177 9.20 22.58 8.29
CA GLY A 177 9.85 23.02 9.52
C GLY A 177 8.99 22.90 10.79
N THR A 178 7.84 22.23 10.71
CA THR A 178 6.96 22.02 11.88
C THR A 178 7.66 21.16 12.93
N PRO A 179 7.61 21.49 14.24
CA PRO A 179 8.18 20.67 15.30
C PRO A 179 7.62 19.23 15.30
N VAL A 180 8.44 18.27 15.74
CA VAL A 180 8.12 16.83 15.72
C VAL A 180 6.79 16.51 16.40
N THR A 181 6.55 17.08 17.59
CA THR A 181 5.32 16.87 18.36
C THR A 181 4.07 17.24 17.56
N TRP A 182 4.05 18.43 16.96
CA TRP A 182 2.92 18.89 16.15
C TRP A 182 2.76 18.10 14.85
N ALA A 183 3.86 17.69 14.23
CA ALA A 183 3.82 16.81 13.06
C ALA A 183 3.15 15.46 13.39
N TYR A 184 3.44 14.88 14.56
CA TYR A 184 2.75 13.67 15.04
C TYR A 184 1.27 13.91 15.33
N VAL A 185 0.92 14.99 16.03
CA VAL A 185 -0.49 15.29 16.37
C VAL A 185 -1.35 15.37 15.10
N VAL A 186 -0.93 16.16 14.11
CA VAL A 186 -1.70 16.30 12.87
C VAL A 186 -1.73 15.00 12.07
N HIS A 187 -0.62 14.26 12.02
CA HIS A 187 -0.58 12.96 11.35
C HIS A 187 -1.55 11.97 12.01
N CYS A 188 -1.59 11.89 13.33
CA CYS A 188 -2.51 11.04 14.08
C CYS A 188 -3.97 11.41 13.83
N ILE A 189 -4.30 12.69 13.72
CA ILE A 189 -5.65 13.15 13.35
C ILE A 189 -6.03 12.64 11.96
N VAL A 190 -5.17 12.83 10.96
CA VAL A 190 -5.43 12.35 9.59
C VAL A 190 -5.53 10.83 9.53
N ALA A 191 -4.65 10.11 10.25
CA ALA A 191 -4.69 8.66 10.36
C ALA A 191 -6.01 8.17 10.99
N ALA A 192 -6.48 8.82 12.06
CA ALA A 192 -7.76 8.49 12.68
C ALA A 192 -8.95 8.70 11.73
N VAL A 193 -8.96 9.81 10.98
CA VAL A 193 -9.98 10.05 9.94
C VAL A 193 -9.93 8.96 8.86
N ALA A 194 -8.74 8.55 8.42
CA ALA A 194 -8.57 7.48 7.45
C ALA A 194 -9.07 6.12 7.96
N VAL A 195 -8.79 5.78 9.22
CA VAL A 195 -9.30 4.58 9.90
C VAL A 195 -10.84 4.59 9.95
N ILE A 196 -11.44 5.71 10.35
CA ILE A 196 -12.89 5.87 10.43
C ILE A 196 -13.52 5.74 9.03
N ALA A 197 -12.92 6.36 8.01
CA ALA A 197 -13.38 6.25 6.63
C ALA A 197 -13.39 4.79 6.14
N VAL A 198 -12.30 4.05 6.38
CA VAL A 198 -12.24 2.62 6.04
C VAL A 198 -13.32 1.83 6.77
N TRP A 199 -13.46 2.04 8.08
CA TRP A 199 -14.51 1.38 8.87
C TRP A 199 -15.91 1.64 8.31
N GLN A 200 -16.24 2.91 8.02
CA GLN A 200 -17.54 3.30 7.48
C GLN A 200 -17.81 2.67 6.10
N VAL A 201 -16.84 2.74 5.18
CA VAL A 201 -16.96 2.17 3.83
C VAL A 201 -17.14 0.65 3.91
N TRP A 202 -16.34 -0.04 4.73
CA TRP A 202 -16.43 -1.50 4.87
C TRP A 202 -17.73 -1.93 5.55
N ARG A 203 -18.27 -1.13 6.47
CA ARG A 203 -19.52 -1.45 7.16
C ARG A 203 -20.76 -1.25 6.30
N HIS A 204 -20.78 -0.23 5.42
CA HIS A 204 -22.02 0.23 4.77
C HIS A 204 -22.02 0.14 3.23
N CYS A 205 -20.87 0.08 2.56
CA CYS A 205 -20.83 -0.01 1.09
C CYS A 205 -20.84 -1.46 0.65
N GLN A 206 -21.70 -1.85 -0.30
CA GLN A 206 -21.70 -3.23 -0.83
C GLN A 206 -20.69 -3.45 -1.96
N ASN A 207 -20.16 -2.39 -2.57
CA ASN A 207 -19.23 -2.49 -3.67
C ASN A 207 -17.81 -2.83 -3.17
N TRP A 208 -17.36 -4.06 -3.45
CA TRP A 208 -16.07 -4.57 -3.00
C TRP A 208 -14.87 -3.79 -3.57
N ASN A 209 -15.01 -3.25 -4.78
CA ASN A 209 -13.95 -2.45 -5.42
C ASN A 209 -13.71 -1.15 -4.63
N LEU A 210 -14.78 -0.51 -4.15
CA LEU A 210 -14.67 0.71 -3.33
C LEU A 210 -14.13 0.42 -1.93
N ARG A 211 -14.48 -0.74 -1.34
CA ARG A 211 -13.89 -1.22 -0.08
C ARG A 211 -12.38 -1.42 -0.21
N GLY A 212 -11.94 -2.11 -1.26
CA GLY A 212 -10.53 -2.33 -1.56
C GLY A 212 -9.79 -1.02 -1.82
N ALA A 213 -10.39 -0.12 -2.61
CA ALA A 213 -9.81 1.18 -2.92
C ALA A 213 -9.62 2.05 -1.67
N ALA A 214 -10.62 2.08 -0.79
CA ALA A 214 -10.55 2.83 0.47
C ALA A 214 -9.46 2.27 1.37
N LEU A 215 -9.40 0.94 1.54
CA LEU A 215 -8.41 0.29 2.37
C LEU A 215 -6.98 0.57 1.88
N MET A 216 -6.68 0.27 0.61
CA MET A 216 -5.33 0.40 0.07
C MET A 216 -4.86 1.85 0.05
N THR A 217 -5.75 2.81 -0.21
CA THR A 217 -5.42 4.24 -0.16
C THR A 217 -5.16 4.71 1.28
N ALA A 218 -6.05 4.36 2.21
CA ALA A 218 -5.94 4.76 3.61
C ALA A 218 -4.70 4.19 4.30
N THR A 219 -4.20 3.02 3.88
CA THR A 219 -2.98 2.41 4.43
C THR A 219 -1.79 3.38 4.37
N PHE A 220 -1.68 4.17 3.29
CA PHE A 220 -0.61 5.16 3.12
C PHE A 220 -0.82 6.44 3.95
N LEU A 221 -2.05 6.72 4.38
CA LEU A 221 -2.35 7.85 5.26
C LEU A 221 -2.10 7.52 6.75
N VAL A 222 -2.18 6.24 7.12
CA VAL A 222 -1.98 5.77 8.50
C VAL A 222 -0.51 5.56 8.84
N SER A 223 0.31 5.08 7.89
CA SER A 223 1.73 4.84 8.14
C SER A 223 2.56 6.10 7.89
N PRO A 224 3.30 6.63 8.90
CA PRO A 224 4.25 7.69 8.66
C PRO A 224 5.51 7.20 7.92
N TYR A 225 5.70 5.88 7.81
CA TYR A 225 6.90 5.21 7.30
C TYR A 225 6.80 4.73 5.84
N ALA A 226 5.67 4.94 5.17
CA ALA A 226 5.53 4.52 3.77
C ALA A 226 6.51 5.30 2.87
N TYR A 227 7.00 4.63 1.82
CA TYR A 227 7.88 5.23 0.82
C TYR A 227 7.26 5.21 -0.58
N ASP A 228 7.84 6.02 -1.46
CA ASP A 228 7.48 6.14 -2.87
C ASP A 228 7.36 4.80 -3.61
N TYR A 229 8.27 3.87 -3.37
CA TYR A 229 8.24 2.56 -4.01
C TYR A 229 7.08 1.66 -3.56
N ASP A 230 6.52 1.90 -2.36
CA ASP A 230 5.32 1.17 -1.90
C ASP A 230 4.05 1.66 -2.60
N LEU A 231 4.07 2.84 -3.23
CA LEU A 231 2.94 3.39 -3.99
C LEU A 231 2.56 2.56 -5.22
N ALA A 232 3.30 1.51 -5.55
CA ALA A 232 2.87 0.47 -6.48
C ALA A 232 1.47 -0.10 -6.11
N TRP A 233 1.09 -0.06 -4.84
CA TRP A 233 -0.25 -0.41 -4.38
C TRP A 233 -1.35 0.45 -5.02
N LEU A 234 -1.07 1.72 -5.37
CA LEU A 234 -2.10 2.64 -5.86
C LEU A 234 -2.65 2.27 -7.24
N ALA A 235 -2.01 1.39 -7.99
CA ALA A 235 -2.58 0.88 -9.24
C ALA A 235 -3.96 0.22 -9.04
N PHE A 236 -4.16 -0.43 -7.89
CA PHE A 236 -5.41 -1.09 -7.51
C PHE A 236 -6.55 -0.10 -7.28
N PRO A 237 -6.48 0.87 -6.33
CA PRO A 237 -7.52 1.88 -6.17
C PRO A 237 -7.73 2.71 -7.44
N ILE A 238 -6.67 3.06 -8.18
CA ILE A 238 -6.82 3.77 -9.45
C ILE A 238 -7.63 2.95 -10.45
N ALA A 239 -7.31 1.67 -10.63
CA ALA A 239 -8.05 0.78 -11.53
C ALA A 239 -9.51 0.62 -11.11
N TRP A 240 -9.77 0.35 -9.83
CA TRP A 240 -11.13 0.16 -9.31
C TRP A 240 -11.99 1.41 -9.45
N LEU A 241 -11.46 2.57 -9.11
CA LEU A 241 -12.18 3.85 -9.24
C LEU A 241 -12.37 4.22 -10.72
N ALA A 242 -11.40 3.94 -11.59
CA ALA A 242 -11.55 4.18 -13.01
C ALA A 242 -12.63 3.28 -13.64
N VAL A 243 -12.65 1.99 -13.29
CA VAL A 243 -13.71 1.06 -13.74
C VAL A 243 -15.07 1.50 -13.21
N ASP A 244 -15.16 1.90 -11.94
CA ASP A 244 -16.40 2.39 -11.34
C ASP A 244 -16.89 3.69 -11.99
N GLY A 245 -15.98 4.63 -12.30
CA GLY A 245 -16.30 5.87 -13.01
C GLY A 245 -16.70 5.66 -14.48
N LEU A 246 -16.14 4.66 -15.15
CA LEU A 246 -16.54 4.28 -16.50
C LEU A 246 -17.92 3.61 -16.54
N ARG A 247 -18.27 2.83 -15.51
CA ARG A 247 -19.57 2.13 -15.43
C ARG A 247 -20.70 3.01 -14.93
N ASN A 248 -20.46 3.76 -13.86
CA ASN A 248 -21.48 4.50 -13.12
C ASN A 248 -21.44 6.01 -13.40
N GLY A 249 -20.65 6.44 -14.39
CA GLY A 249 -20.41 7.85 -14.70
C GLY A 249 -19.42 8.50 -13.73
N TRP A 250 -18.84 9.63 -14.14
CA TRP A 250 -17.82 10.37 -13.39
C TRP A 250 -18.44 11.47 -12.52
N LEU A 251 -18.02 11.57 -11.26
CA LEU A 251 -18.35 12.72 -10.42
C LEU A 251 -17.27 13.81 -10.57
N ARG A 252 -17.61 15.03 -10.17
CA ARG A 252 -16.69 16.19 -10.23
C ARG A 252 -15.40 15.92 -9.44
N GLY A 253 -14.25 16.17 -10.06
CA GLY A 253 -12.92 16.11 -9.44
C GLY A 253 -12.24 14.73 -9.44
N GLU A 254 -12.92 13.69 -9.92
CA GLU A 254 -12.38 12.31 -9.80
C GLU A 254 -11.32 12.00 -10.84
N ARG A 255 -11.50 12.49 -12.07
CA ARG A 255 -10.53 12.27 -13.14
C ARG A 255 -9.21 12.96 -12.77
N GLU A 256 -9.32 14.18 -12.26
CA GLU A 256 -8.21 15.00 -11.80
C GLU A 256 -7.48 14.33 -10.64
N ALA A 257 -8.21 13.84 -9.64
CA ALA A 257 -7.62 13.11 -8.51
C ALA A 257 -6.94 11.80 -8.93
N LEU A 258 -7.51 11.06 -9.89
CA LEU A 258 -6.88 9.86 -10.43
C LEU A 258 -5.62 10.15 -11.23
N VAL A 259 -5.62 11.21 -12.05
CA VAL A 259 -4.43 11.65 -12.78
C VAL A 259 -3.35 12.11 -11.81
N ALA A 260 -3.72 12.87 -10.76
CA ALA A 260 -2.80 13.27 -9.71
C ALA A 260 -2.22 12.04 -8.99
N ALA A 261 -3.03 11.06 -8.60
CA ALA A 261 -2.57 9.81 -7.99
C ALA A 261 -1.67 8.99 -8.91
N TRP A 262 -1.95 9.01 -10.22
CA TRP A 262 -1.17 8.31 -11.22
C TRP A 262 0.23 8.93 -11.43
N LEU A 263 0.33 10.26 -11.37
CA LEU A 263 1.59 11.02 -11.53
C LEU A 263 2.38 11.20 -10.23
N MET A 264 1.71 11.14 -9.08
CA MET A 264 2.28 11.43 -7.76
C MET A 264 3.59 10.65 -7.47
N PRO A 265 3.69 9.32 -7.68
CA PRO A 265 4.93 8.60 -7.39
C PRO A 265 6.18 9.16 -8.10
N LEU A 266 6.03 9.66 -9.34
CA LEU A 266 7.12 10.29 -10.08
C LEU A 266 7.44 11.71 -9.59
N LEU A 267 6.40 12.50 -9.33
CA LEU A 267 6.54 13.94 -9.11
C LEU A 267 6.85 14.32 -7.67
N MET A 268 6.46 13.49 -6.70
CA MET A 268 6.47 13.93 -5.31
C MET A 268 7.88 14.13 -4.72
N SER A 269 8.84 13.29 -5.08
CA SER A 269 10.22 13.40 -4.59
C SER A 269 10.99 14.59 -5.21
N PRO A 270 10.92 14.85 -6.54
CA PRO A 270 11.44 16.08 -7.14
C PRO A 270 10.81 17.36 -6.56
N ILE A 271 9.48 17.41 -6.45
CA ILE A 271 8.77 18.58 -5.92
C ILE A 271 9.15 18.83 -4.46
N ALA A 272 9.16 17.79 -3.63
CA ALA A 272 9.58 17.91 -2.24
C ALA A 272 11.05 18.29 -2.09
N GLY A 273 11.92 17.86 -3.02
CA GLY A 273 13.32 18.27 -3.06
C GLY A 273 13.51 19.75 -3.41
N ALA A 274 12.75 20.26 -4.38
CA ALA A 274 12.88 21.63 -4.88
C ALA A 274 12.15 22.66 -4.00
N LEU A 275 10.91 22.35 -3.59
CA LEU A 275 10.01 23.29 -2.93
C LEU A 275 9.86 23.01 -1.42
N LYS A 276 10.47 21.95 -0.90
CA LYS A 276 10.22 21.44 0.47
C LYS A 276 8.72 21.20 0.73
N PHE A 277 7.98 20.86 -0.32
CA PHE A 277 6.54 20.67 -0.28
C PHE A 277 6.19 19.27 -0.75
N GLN A 278 5.55 18.48 0.12
CA GLN A 278 5.19 17.09 -0.16
C GLN A 278 3.73 16.99 -0.63
N ILE A 279 3.54 16.65 -1.91
CA ILE A 279 2.20 16.52 -2.52
C ILE A 279 1.50 15.20 -2.15
N GLY A 280 2.27 14.19 -1.72
CA GLY A 280 1.79 12.84 -1.38
C GLY A 280 0.50 12.80 -0.53
N PRO A 281 0.50 13.37 0.68
CA PRO A 281 -0.66 13.29 1.57
C PRO A 281 -1.89 14.02 1.00
N LEU A 282 -1.72 15.11 0.25
CA LEU A 282 -2.85 15.83 -0.36
C LEU A 282 -3.56 14.98 -1.41
N VAL A 283 -2.77 14.33 -2.28
CA VAL A 283 -3.30 13.44 -3.31
C VAL A 283 -3.95 12.21 -2.69
N LEU A 284 -3.33 11.58 -1.68
CA LEU A 284 -3.90 10.44 -0.96
C LEU A 284 -5.21 10.80 -0.22
N CYS A 285 -5.27 11.96 0.44
CA CYS A 285 -6.49 12.47 1.05
C CYS A 285 -7.59 12.70 0.00
N SER A 286 -7.25 13.27 -1.17
CA SER A 286 -8.20 13.47 -2.26
C SER A 286 -8.73 12.15 -2.82
N LEU A 287 -7.86 11.15 -2.97
CA LEU A 287 -8.21 9.82 -3.47
C LEU A 287 -9.13 9.08 -2.48
N LEU A 288 -8.84 9.14 -1.18
CA LEU A 288 -9.69 8.57 -0.15
C LEU A 288 -11.05 9.30 -0.10
N TRP A 289 -11.04 10.64 -0.18
CA TRP A 289 -12.26 11.45 -0.20
C TRP A 289 -13.21 11.07 -1.34
N ILE A 290 -12.70 10.98 -2.58
CA ILE A 290 -13.57 10.59 -3.72
C ILE A 290 -14.07 9.15 -3.56
N THR A 291 -13.26 8.26 -2.98
CA THR A 291 -13.66 6.87 -2.72
C THR A 291 -14.80 6.81 -1.71
N VAL A 292 -14.69 7.53 -0.60
CA VAL A 292 -15.76 7.63 0.43
C VAL A 292 -17.02 8.25 -0.15
N ARG A 293 -16.89 9.34 -0.94
CA ARG A 293 -18.02 9.98 -1.60
C ARG A 293 -18.77 9.03 -2.51
N ARG A 294 -18.04 8.23 -3.31
CA ARG A 294 -18.64 7.17 -4.15
C ARG A 294 -19.28 6.07 -3.33
N ALA A 295 -18.61 5.60 -2.29
CA ALA A 295 -19.13 4.56 -1.42
C ALA A 295 -20.46 4.98 -0.79
N ASN A 296 -20.56 6.21 -0.32
CA ASN A 296 -21.79 6.77 0.24
C ASN A 296 -22.89 6.90 -0.82
N ALA A 297 -22.57 7.39 -2.02
CA ALA A 297 -23.54 7.46 -3.12
C ALA A 297 -24.08 6.08 -3.52
N ALA A 298 -23.20 5.08 -3.61
CA ALA A 298 -23.57 3.71 -3.92
C ALA A 298 -24.44 3.07 -2.82
N SER A 299 -24.14 3.33 -1.54
CA SER A 299 -24.96 2.87 -0.41
C SER A 299 -26.36 3.48 -0.42
N MET A 300 -26.52 4.73 -0.86
CA MET A 300 -27.83 5.38 -0.98
C MET A 300 -28.65 4.84 -2.16
N MET A 301 -28.01 4.54 -3.29
CA MET A 301 -28.70 3.94 -4.46
C MET A 301 -29.04 2.46 -4.26
N GLY A 302 -28.25 1.71 -3.46
CA GLY A 302 -28.54 0.32 -3.11
C GLY A 302 -29.84 0.13 -2.31
N GLY A 303 -30.42 1.19 -1.76
CA GLY A 303 -31.77 1.19 -1.18
C GLY A 303 -32.90 1.42 -2.19
N MET A 304 -32.58 1.76 -3.44
CA MET A 304 -33.54 2.13 -4.49
C MET A 304 -33.42 1.24 -5.75
N ALA A 305 -32.35 0.46 -5.88
CA ALA A 305 -31.93 -0.20 -7.11
C ALA A 305 -32.08 -1.73 -7.09
N THR A 306 -33.10 -2.28 -6.44
CA THR A 306 -33.38 -3.73 -6.54
C THR A 306 -34.02 -4.13 -7.88
N ASP A 307 -34.60 -3.20 -8.65
CA ASP A 307 -35.51 -3.58 -9.75
C ASP A 307 -35.09 -3.17 -11.18
N ALA A 308 -33.96 -2.48 -11.42
CA ALA A 308 -33.76 -1.82 -12.73
C ALA A 308 -32.49 -2.17 -13.54
N TYR A 309 -31.49 -2.88 -13.00
CA TYR A 309 -30.18 -2.99 -13.67
C TYR A 309 -29.57 -4.40 -13.75
N ALA A 310 -30.34 -5.45 -13.51
CA ALA A 310 -29.87 -6.83 -13.53
C ALA A 310 -29.39 -7.33 -14.91
N ASP A 311 -29.68 -6.62 -16.01
CA ASP A 311 -29.54 -7.18 -17.37
C ASP A 311 -28.34 -6.70 -18.21
N GLN A 312 -27.33 -6.03 -17.64
CA GLN A 312 -26.20 -5.53 -18.47
C GLN A 312 -24.81 -6.05 -18.14
N PHE A 313 -24.64 -6.89 -17.11
CA PHE A 313 -23.35 -7.54 -16.87
C PHE A 313 -23.57 -8.94 -16.30
N GLU A 314 -23.21 -9.97 -17.06
CA GLU A 314 -23.15 -11.34 -16.55
C GLU A 314 -22.36 -11.38 -15.23
N PRO A 315 -22.91 -12.02 -14.18
CA PRO A 315 -22.13 -12.31 -12.98
C PRO A 315 -20.95 -13.22 -13.37
N LEU A 316 -19.74 -12.80 -13.02
CA LEU A 316 -18.55 -13.61 -13.25
C LEU A 316 -18.66 -14.94 -12.49
N PRO A 317 -18.31 -16.08 -13.12
CA PRO A 317 -18.23 -17.37 -12.44
C PRO A 317 -17.24 -17.37 -11.26
#